data_AF-A0AAV2R3X2-F1
#
_entry.id   AF-A0AAV2R3X2-F1
#
_cell.length_a   1.000
_cell.length_b   1.000
_cell.length_c   1.000
_cell.angle_alpha   90.00
_cell.angle_beta   90.00
_cell.angle_gamma   90.00
#
_symmetry.space_group_name_H-M   'P 1'
#
loop_
_entity.id
_entity.type
_entity.pdbx_description
1 polymer ?
#
loop_
_entity_poly.entity_id
_entity_poly.type
_entity_poly.pdbx_seq_one_letter_code
_entity_poly.pdbx_strand_id
1 'polypeptide(L)'
;SFGQTLRSDSCQTGRSQEAKGDVIIFLDSHTECATNWLPPLLDPIAQDYRTCVCPFIGVIDYETFAYRAQDEGARGAFDWEFFYKRLPLLEEDKKNMPEPFK
;
A
#
# COMPACT_ATOMS: atom_id res chain seq x y z
N SER A 1 -12.98 -14.71 -1.18
CA SER A 1 -13.28 -13.37 -1.71
C SER A 1 -12.38 -12.98 -2.90
N PHE A 2 -12.05 -13.91 -3.82
CA PHE A 2 -11.15 -13.64 -4.96
C PHE A 2 -11.89 -13.18 -6.23
N GLY A 3 -13.23 -13.22 -6.22
CA GLY A 3 -14.07 -12.83 -7.36
C GLY A 3 -14.30 -11.32 -7.50
N GLN A 4 -13.79 -10.49 -6.58
CA GLN A 4 -13.88 -9.03 -6.67
C GLN A 4 -12.67 -8.39 -7.37
N THR A 5 -11.52 -9.06 -7.42
CA THR A 5 -10.24 -8.50 -7.93
C THR A 5 -10.24 -8.22 -9.43
N LEU A 6 -10.75 -9.15 -10.27
CA LEU A 6 -10.70 -8.95 -11.73
C LEU A 6 -11.61 -7.80 -12.22
N ARG A 7 -12.69 -7.48 -11.49
CA ARG A 7 -13.56 -6.34 -11.84
C ARG A 7 -12.99 -5.01 -11.37
N SER A 8 -12.29 -4.98 -10.24
CA SER A 8 -11.60 -3.77 -9.78
C SER A 8 -10.43 -3.39 -10.69
N ASP A 9 -9.68 -4.37 -11.21
CA ASP A 9 -8.49 -4.09 -12.01
C ASP A 9 -8.85 -3.36 -13.32
N SER A 10 -9.95 -3.75 -13.96
CA SER A 10 -10.44 -3.07 -15.18
C SER A 10 -10.96 -1.66 -14.90
N CYS A 11 -11.61 -1.42 -13.76
CA CYS A 11 -12.08 -0.08 -13.41
C CYS A 11 -10.90 0.84 -13.06
N GLN A 12 -9.92 0.36 -12.30
CA GLN A 12 -8.71 1.11 -11.95
C GLN A 12 -7.90 1.46 -13.20
N THR A 13 -7.77 0.53 -14.15
CA THR A 13 -7.09 0.78 -15.43
C THR A 13 -7.81 1.87 -16.23
N GLY A 14 -9.13 1.81 -16.34
CA GLY A 14 -9.92 2.83 -17.03
C GLY A 14 -9.77 4.22 -16.36
N ARG A 15 -9.84 4.28 -15.03
CA ARG A 15 -9.64 5.53 -14.27
C ARG A 15 -8.23 6.09 -14.40
N SER A 16 -7.23 5.22 -14.50
CA SER A 16 -5.83 5.64 -14.68
C SER A 16 -5.62 6.40 -16.00
N GLN A 17 -6.39 6.07 -17.05
CA GLN A 17 -6.33 6.79 -18.33
C GLN A 17 -6.97 8.18 -18.27
N GLU A 18 -7.89 8.41 -17.33
CA GLU A 18 -8.58 9.70 -17.14
C GLU A 18 -7.85 10.62 -16.15
N ALA A 19 -6.96 10.06 -15.32
CA ALA A 19 -6.20 10.81 -14.31
C ALA A 19 -5.25 11.82 -14.99
N LYS A 20 -5.21 13.05 -14.46
CA LYS A 20 -4.38 14.15 -14.98
C LYS A 20 -3.15 14.47 -14.14
N GLY A 21 -3.02 13.85 -12.97
CA GLY A 21 -1.90 14.08 -12.06
C GLY A 21 -0.65 13.32 -12.51
N ASP A 22 0.51 13.83 -12.10
CA ASP A 22 1.81 13.18 -12.40
C ASP A 22 2.00 11.87 -11.62
N VAL A 23 1.31 11.74 -10.49
CA VAL A 23 1.32 10.55 -9.62
C VAL A 23 -0.11 10.04 -9.44
N ILE A 24 -0.30 8.73 -9.64
CA ILE A 24 -1.58 8.06 -9.41
C ILE A 24 -1.51 7.34 -8.05
N ILE A 25 -2.52 7.56 -7.22
CA ILE A 25 -2.65 6.92 -5.91
C ILE A 25 -3.94 6.10 -5.91
N PHE A 26 -3.81 4.81 -5.65
CA PHE A 26 -4.94 3.90 -5.52
C PHE A 26 -5.32 3.76 -4.04
N LEU A 27 -6.57 4.09 -3.73
CA LEU A 27 -7.17 3.93 -2.40
C LEU A 27 -8.43 3.08 -2.51
N ASP A 28 -8.67 2.24 -1.51
CA ASP A 28 -9.97 1.58 -1.41
C ASP A 28 -11.04 2.58 -0.96
N SER A 29 -12.27 2.31 -1.38
CA SER A 29 -13.49 3.05 -1.07
C SER A 29 -13.76 3.24 0.44
N HIS A 30 -13.14 2.41 1.28
CA HIS A 30 -13.32 2.37 2.72
C HIS A 30 -11.99 2.60 3.47
N THR A 31 -11.16 3.53 2.97
CA THR A 31 -9.91 3.94 3.62
C THR A 31 -10.05 5.28 4.34
N GLU A 32 -9.33 5.44 5.44
CA GLU A 32 -9.14 6.72 6.12
C GLU A 32 -7.66 7.08 6.13
N CYS A 33 -7.34 8.30 5.72
CA CYS A 33 -5.95 8.76 5.63
C CYS A 33 -5.51 9.41 6.95
N ALA A 34 -4.35 9.02 7.46
CA ALA A 34 -3.75 9.63 8.64
C ALA A 34 -3.27 11.07 8.36
N THR A 35 -3.00 11.83 9.41
CA THR A 35 -2.40 13.17 9.26
C THR A 35 -1.03 13.06 8.57
N ASN A 36 -0.78 13.93 7.59
CA ASN A 36 0.49 13.98 6.86
C ASN A 36 0.88 12.67 6.15
N TRP A 37 -0.10 11.88 5.72
CA TRP A 37 0.14 10.60 5.03
C TRP A 37 0.77 10.75 3.65
N LEU A 38 0.52 11.87 2.95
CA LEU A 38 0.85 12.02 1.54
C LEU A 38 2.31 12.44 1.27
N PRO A 39 2.88 13.50 1.90
CA PRO A 39 4.24 13.94 1.58
C PRO A 39 5.32 12.85 1.69
N PRO A 40 5.34 12.01 2.75
CA PRO A 40 6.32 10.92 2.86
C PRO A 40 6.25 9.88 1.74
N LEU A 41 5.09 9.75 1.07
CA LEU A 41 4.91 8.83 -0.05
C LEU A 41 5.33 9.46 -1.39
N LEU A 42 5.19 10.78 -1.52
CA LEU A 42 5.58 11.48 -2.73
C LEU A 42 7.09 11.71 -2.82
N ASP A 43 7.77 11.90 -1.68
CA ASP A 43 9.21 12.19 -1.64
C ASP A 43 10.07 11.14 -2.38
N PRO A 44 9.88 9.81 -2.18
CA PRO A 44 10.65 8.80 -2.92
C PRO A 44 10.31 8.77 -4.42
N ILE A 45 9.06 9.02 -4.79
CA ILE A 45 8.62 9.08 -6.19
C ILE A 45 9.22 10.30 -6.90
N ALA A 46 9.34 11.43 -6.19
CA ALA A 46 9.97 12.64 -6.70
C ALA A 46 11.48 12.45 -6.94
N GLN A 47 12.14 11.57 -6.15
CA GLN A 47 13.55 11.22 -6.33
C GLN A 47 13.78 10.24 -7.49
N ASP A 48 12.92 9.22 -7.62
CA ASP A 48 12.93 8.29 -8.75
C ASP A 48 11.50 7.91 -9.15
N TYR A 49 11.09 8.34 -10.34
CA TYR A 49 9.76 8.09 -10.93
C TYR A 49 9.45 6.60 -11.16
N ARG A 50 10.46 5.72 -11.09
CA ARG A 50 10.28 4.26 -11.17
C ARG A 50 9.96 3.61 -9.82
N THR A 51 10.05 4.38 -8.73
CA THR A 51 9.73 3.91 -7.39
C THR A 51 8.23 3.84 -7.21
N CYS A 52 7.75 2.69 -6.73
CA CYS A 52 6.39 2.52 -6.23
C CYS A 52 6.46 2.38 -4.71
N VAL A 53 5.61 3.11 -4.00
CA VAL A 53 5.57 3.09 -2.53
C VAL A 53 4.24 2.56 -2.03
N CYS A 54 4.24 1.96 -0.84
CA CYS A 54 3.03 1.51 -0.15
C CYS A 54 3.07 2.06 1.29
N PRO A 55 2.00 2.72 1.77
CA PRO A 55 1.94 3.16 3.16
C PRO A 55 1.79 2.00 4.14
N PHE A 56 2.06 2.26 5.40
CA PHE A 56 1.59 1.38 6.48
C PHE A 56 0.05 1.39 6.50
N ILE A 57 -0.55 0.22 6.28
CA ILE A 57 -2.00 0.06 6.27
C ILE A 57 -2.46 -0.28 7.69
N GLY A 58 -3.14 0.66 8.34
CA GLY A 58 -3.81 0.43 9.61
C GLY A 58 -5.08 -0.43 9.45
N VAL A 59 -5.59 -0.93 10.57
CA VAL A 59 -6.87 -1.65 10.61
C VAL A 59 -7.91 -0.76 11.29
N ILE A 60 -9.05 -0.59 10.64
CA ILE A 60 -10.26 -0.02 11.21
C ILE A 60 -11.21 -1.18 11.49
N ASP A 61 -11.59 -1.33 12.76
CA ASP A 61 -12.53 -2.38 13.17
C ASP A 61 -13.93 -2.12 12.60
N TYR A 62 -14.58 -3.14 12.02
CA TYR A 62 -15.85 -2.95 11.30
C TYR A 62 -17.06 -2.74 12.22
N GLU A 63 -16.99 -3.12 13.50
CA GLU A 63 -18.08 -2.95 14.47
C GLU A 63 -17.92 -1.68 15.28
N THR A 64 -16.70 -1.42 15.75
CA THR A 64 -16.39 -0.34 16.69
C THR A 64 -15.78 0.89 16.02
N PHE A 65 -15.34 0.79 14.76
CA PHE A 65 -14.56 1.81 14.04
C PHE A 65 -13.26 2.21 14.77
N ALA A 66 -12.78 1.37 15.69
CA ALA A 66 -11.53 1.61 16.39
C ALA A 66 -10.35 1.44 15.43
N TYR A 67 -9.46 2.43 15.39
CA TYR A 67 -8.22 2.37 14.63
C TYR A 67 -7.12 1.66 15.43
N ARG A 68 -6.41 0.73 14.79
CA ARG A 68 -5.23 0.07 15.36
C ARG A 68 -4.18 -0.20 14.29
N ALA A 69 -2.91 -0.21 14.68
CA ALA A 69 -1.84 -0.66 13.81
C ALA A 69 -2.04 -2.14 13.44
N GLN A 70 -1.75 -2.49 12.18
CA GLN A 70 -1.72 -3.90 11.78
C GLN A 70 -0.47 -4.60 12.35
N ASP A 71 0.67 -3.89 12.34
CA ASP A 71 2.02 -4.32 12.76
C ASP A 71 3.02 -3.16 12.58
N GLU A 72 4.30 -3.44 12.83
CA GLU A 72 5.44 -2.52 12.68
C GLU A 72 6.12 -2.61 11.29
N GLY A 73 5.45 -3.22 10.31
CA GLY A 73 5.94 -3.42 8.96
C GLY A 73 6.13 -4.89 8.59
N ALA A 74 5.80 -5.20 7.34
CA ALA A 74 5.99 -6.52 6.77
C ALA A 74 6.34 -6.42 5.28
N ARG A 75 6.97 -7.48 4.77
CA ARG A 75 7.23 -7.66 3.34
C ARG A 75 6.13 -8.50 2.74
N GLY A 76 5.57 -8.03 1.63
CA GLY A 76 4.60 -8.80 0.85
C GLY A 76 5.29 -9.96 0.12
N ALA A 77 4.67 -11.14 0.14
CA ALA A 77 5.10 -12.31 -0.61
C ALA A 77 3.88 -13.10 -1.09
N PHE A 78 4.11 -14.12 -1.92
CA PHE A 78 3.08 -15.04 -2.37
C PHE A 78 3.51 -16.47 -2.06
N ASP A 79 2.58 -17.32 -1.65
CA ASP A 79 2.82 -18.77 -1.65
C ASP A 79 2.67 -19.35 -3.06
N TRP A 80 2.94 -20.65 -3.20
CA TRP A 80 2.86 -21.34 -4.50
C TRP A 80 1.43 -21.47 -5.03
N GLU A 81 0.42 -21.17 -4.21
CA GLU A 81 -0.98 -21.07 -4.61
C GLU A 81 -1.39 -19.62 -4.93
N PHE A 82 -0.41 -18.69 -4.95
CA PHE A 82 -0.58 -17.26 -5.18
C PHE A 82 -1.45 -16.53 -4.15
N PHE A 83 -1.55 -17.05 -2.93
CA PHE A 83 -2.11 -16.27 -1.83
C PHE A 83 -1.07 -15.31 -1.29
N TYR A 84 -1.48 -14.04 -1.15
CA TYR A 84 -0.67 -13.02 -0.51
C TYR A 84 -0.36 -13.41 0.94
N LYS A 85 0.92 -13.31 1.30
CA LYS A 85 1.45 -13.54 2.64
C LYS A 85 2.24 -12.32 3.09
N ARG A 86 2.28 -12.14 4.40
CA ARG A 86 3.05 -11.08 5.05
C ARG A 86 4.20 -11.73 5.80
N LEU A 87 5.41 -11.45 5.35
CA LEU A 87 6.64 -11.97 5.95
C LEU A 87 7.23 -10.91 6.89
N PRO A 88 7.87 -11.32 7.99
CA PRO A 88 8.59 -10.36 8.83
C PRO A 88 9.69 -9.66 8.03
N LEU A 89 9.95 -8.42 8.41
CA LEU A 89 11.09 -7.65 7.93
C LEU A 89 12.40 -8.33 8.32
N LEU A 90 13.41 -8.24 7.46
CA LEU A 90 14.76 -8.66 7.83
C LEU A 90 15.35 -7.69 8.84
N GLU A 91 16.29 -8.15 9.65
CA GLU A 91 16.95 -7.30 10.66
C GLU A 91 17.73 -6.13 10.05
N GLU A 92 18.17 -6.26 8.78
CA GLU A 92 18.79 -5.17 8.04
C GLU A 92 17.77 -4.10 7.61
N ASP A 93 16.59 -4.52 7.14
CA ASP A 93 15.51 -3.63 6.72
C ASP A 93 14.93 -2.86 7.91
N LYS A 94 14.80 -3.52 9.07
CA LYS A 94 14.35 -2.87 10.31
C LYS A 94 15.23 -1.70 10.73
N LYS A 95 16.54 -1.76 10.46
CA LYS A 95 17.50 -0.71 10.83
C LYS A 95 17.51 0.46 9.86
N ASN A 96 17.09 0.22 8.61
CA ASN A 96 17.22 1.18 7.52
C ASN A 96 15.88 1.79 7.08
N MET A 97 14.75 1.47 7.72
CA MET A 97 13.49 2.13 7.42
C MET A 97 13.61 3.65 7.55
N PRO A 98 13.10 4.45 6.59
CA PRO A 98 12.16 4.09 5.52
C PRO A 98 12.79 3.77 4.15
N GLU A 99 14.09 3.52 4.08
CA GLU A 99 14.77 3.25 2.81
C GLU A 99 14.19 2.02 2.08
N PRO A 100 14.17 2.01 0.73
CA PRO A 100 13.71 0.86 -0.04
C PRO A 100 14.45 -0.44 0.34
N PHE A 101 13.69 -1.53 0.43
CA PHE A 101 14.28 -2.87 0.61
C PHE A 101 15.18 -3.22 -0.59
N LYS A 102 16.30 -3.90 -0.31
CA LYS A 102 17.28 -4.31 -1.34
C LYS A 102 16.83 -5.54 -2.13
#